data_AF-H1SBJ0-F1
#
_entry.id   AF-H1SBJ0-F1
#
_cell.length_a   1.000
_cell.length_b   1.000
_cell.length_c   1.000
_cell.angle_alpha   90.00
_cell.angle_beta   90.00
_cell.angle_gamma   90.00
#
_symmetry.space_group_name_H-M   'P 1'
#
loop_
_entity.id
_entity.type
_entity.pdbx_description
1 polymer ?
#
loop_
_entity_poly.entity_id
_entity_poly.type
_entity_poly.pdbx_seq_one_letter_code
_entity_poly.pdbx_strand_id
1 'polypeptide(L)'
;PDGGMPAHCGRAGAVALMAEDNDPAQPPSLILMAGPIDARINPTKVNELATSQPIEWFERSLTSYVPLRFAGAMRRVYPGFMQLIAFMSMNSERHQQAFRDLYDLRASGQHDRADAIQVFYEEYFATMDLTAEFYLETVSMVFQEFLLAQGLLDVGGRRVNPHAIHRTALLTVEGERDDICAIGQTMAAQELCGSLRPYMRMHHVQTGVGHYGVFNGKRWDSQVYPLVRNAVHMNA
;
A
#
# COMPACT_ATOMS: atom_id res chain seq x y z
N PRO A 1 4.46 7.58 -5.99
CA PRO A 1 3.42 7.58 -4.91
C PRO A 1 3.13 6.20 -4.27
N ASP A 2 3.90 5.13 -4.52
CA ASP A 2 3.66 3.80 -3.91
C ASP A 2 4.42 3.54 -2.60
N GLY A 3 4.43 4.52 -1.69
CA GLY A 3 4.88 4.31 -0.30
C GLY A 3 3.88 3.53 0.57
N GLY A 4 2.82 2.97 -0.01
CA GLY A 4 1.64 2.48 0.72
C GLY A 4 1.72 1.05 1.28
N MET A 5 2.55 0.18 0.72
CA MET A 5 2.57 -1.25 1.09
C MET A 5 3.06 -1.54 2.54
N PRO A 6 4.10 -0.88 3.08
CA PRO A 6 4.52 -1.04 4.48
C PRO A 6 3.62 -0.32 5.51
N ALA A 7 2.89 0.70 5.05
CA ALA A 7 2.35 1.74 5.93
C ALA A 7 1.16 1.25 6.78
N HIS A 8 0.52 0.14 6.43
CA HIS A 8 -0.69 -0.31 7.14
C HIS A 8 -0.36 -1.06 8.42
N CYS A 9 0.59 -2.00 8.39
CA CYS A 9 1.06 -2.67 9.60
C CYS A 9 1.68 -1.68 10.59
N GLY A 10 2.48 -0.73 10.09
CA GLY A 10 3.04 0.35 10.92
C GLY A 10 1.96 1.25 11.53
N ARG A 11 0.98 1.72 10.74
CA ARG A 11 -0.13 2.55 11.25
C ARG A 11 -0.99 1.82 12.26
N ALA A 12 -1.41 0.59 11.96
CA ALA A 12 -2.21 -0.22 12.88
C ALA A 12 -1.43 -0.51 14.17
N GLY A 13 -0.13 -0.83 14.07
CA GLY A 13 0.71 -1.04 15.24
C GLY A 13 0.91 0.21 16.09
N ALA A 14 1.12 1.37 15.47
CA ALA A 14 1.21 2.63 16.20
C ALA A 14 -0.09 2.96 16.94
N VAL A 15 -1.25 2.83 16.28
CA VAL A 15 -2.55 3.07 16.91
C VAL A 15 -2.82 2.07 18.04
N ALA A 16 -2.42 0.81 17.89
CA ALA A 16 -2.52 -0.20 18.94
C ALA A 16 -1.71 0.20 20.19
N LEU A 17 -0.45 0.60 20.02
CA LEU A 17 0.41 1.05 21.13
C LEU A 17 -0.16 2.30 21.82
N MET A 18 -0.65 3.28 21.04
CA MET A 18 -1.33 4.46 21.59
C MET A 18 -2.60 4.07 22.37
N ALA A 19 -3.34 3.08 21.90
CA ALA A 19 -4.54 2.59 22.58
C ALA A 19 -4.20 1.87 23.89
N GLU A 20 -3.15 1.04 23.91
CA GLU A 20 -2.62 0.41 25.12
C GLU A 20 -2.24 1.44 26.18
N ASP A 21 -1.59 2.52 25.76
CA ASP A 21 -1.11 3.60 26.63
C ASP A 21 -2.21 4.58 27.05
N ASN A 22 -3.44 4.39 26.55
CA ASN A 22 -4.54 5.36 26.65
C ASN A 22 -4.15 6.77 26.19
N ASP A 23 -3.26 6.87 25.20
CA ASP A 23 -2.68 8.12 24.73
C ASP A 23 -3.80 9.10 24.29
N PRO A 24 -3.82 10.35 24.81
CA PRO A 24 -4.80 11.36 24.40
C PRO A 24 -4.70 11.74 22.91
N ALA A 25 -3.57 11.47 22.25
CA ALA A 25 -3.36 11.69 20.82
C ALA A 25 -3.80 10.49 19.96
N GLN A 26 -4.34 9.41 20.55
CA GLN A 26 -4.86 8.28 19.77
C GLN A 26 -5.87 8.78 18.73
N PRO A 27 -5.69 8.47 17.43
CA PRO A 27 -6.54 9.03 16.39
C PRO A 27 -7.98 8.51 16.50
N PRO A 28 -8.98 9.34 16.15
CA PRO A 28 -10.37 8.93 16.15
C PRO A 28 -10.70 7.91 15.05
N SER A 29 -9.93 7.89 13.96
CA SER A 29 -10.12 6.98 12.83
C SER A 29 -8.79 6.43 12.30
N LEU A 30 -8.78 5.16 11.91
CA LEU A 30 -7.71 4.46 11.23
C LEU A 30 -8.21 3.99 9.87
N ILE A 31 -7.59 4.51 8.79
CA ILE A 31 -7.98 4.18 7.42
C ILE A 31 -6.85 3.41 6.75
N LEU A 32 -7.14 2.16 6.36
CA LEU A 32 -6.22 1.25 5.69
C LEU A 32 -6.77 0.94 4.29
N MET A 33 -5.93 1.04 3.28
CA MET A 33 -6.37 1.07 1.89
C MET A 33 -5.36 0.38 0.99
N ALA A 34 -5.80 -0.66 0.28
CA ALA A 34 -5.03 -1.41 -0.71
C ALA A 34 -3.58 -1.64 -0.27
N GLY A 35 -3.40 -2.20 0.92
CA GLY A 35 -2.08 -2.70 1.30
C GLY A 35 -2.18 -3.71 2.46
N PRO A 36 -1.27 -4.69 2.47
CA PRO A 36 -1.51 -5.91 3.20
C PRO A 36 -1.35 -5.70 4.71
N ILE A 37 -2.33 -6.22 5.44
CA ILE A 37 -2.20 -6.56 6.85
C ILE A 37 -1.81 -8.02 6.97
N ASP A 38 -2.44 -8.89 6.18
CA ASP A 38 -2.05 -10.30 6.04
C ASP A 38 -1.85 -10.67 4.56
N ALA A 39 -0.59 -10.68 4.13
CA ALA A 39 -0.18 -11.03 2.78
C ALA A 39 -0.32 -12.53 2.44
N ARG A 40 -0.73 -13.39 3.39
CA ARG A 40 -1.00 -14.82 3.15
C ARG A 40 -2.37 -15.06 2.53
N ILE A 41 -3.30 -14.10 2.66
CA ILE A 41 -4.65 -14.20 2.12
C ILE A 41 -4.62 -13.89 0.62
N ASN A 42 -5.10 -14.81 -0.21
CA ASN A 42 -5.17 -14.66 -1.67
C ASN A 42 -3.85 -14.12 -2.28
N PRO A 43 -2.73 -14.87 -2.16
CA PRO A 43 -1.42 -14.35 -2.54
C PRO A 43 -1.37 -13.97 -4.02
N THR A 44 -0.84 -12.78 -4.30
CA THR A 44 -0.55 -12.26 -5.63
C THR A 44 0.87 -12.65 -6.06
N LYS A 45 1.23 -12.35 -7.32
CA LYS A 45 2.61 -12.52 -7.80
C LYS A 45 3.64 -11.76 -6.96
N VAL A 46 3.24 -10.63 -6.34
CA VAL A 46 4.12 -9.89 -5.42
C VAL A 46 4.39 -10.70 -4.16
N ASN A 47 3.35 -11.32 -3.59
CA ASN A 47 3.47 -12.16 -2.40
C ASN A 47 4.28 -13.44 -2.68
N GLU A 48 4.10 -14.04 -3.87
CA GLU A 48 4.89 -15.19 -4.30
C GLU A 48 6.37 -14.84 -4.46
N LEU A 49 6.69 -13.70 -5.09
CA LEU A 49 8.07 -13.25 -5.22
C LEU A 49 8.70 -13.06 -3.83
N ALA A 50 8.00 -12.38 -2.93
CA ALA A 50 8.47 -12.09 -1.58
C ALA A 50 8.81 -13.36 -0.78
N THR A 51 8.01 -14.42 -0.92
CA THR A 51 8.22 -15.69 -0.19
C THR A 51 9.16 -16.67 -0.91
N SER A 52 9.41 -16.48 -2.21
CA SER A 52 10.29 -17.37 -3.01
C SER A 52 11.79 -17.10 -2.85
N GLN A 53 12.17 -15.95 -2.30
CA GLN A 53 13.57 -15.53 -2.17
C GLN A 53 13.91 -15.20 -0.71
N PRO A 54 15.13 -15.48 -0.24
CA PRO A 54 15.56 -15.07 1.10
C PRO A 54 15.82 -13.56 1.15
N ILE A 55 15.77 -12.95 2.35
CA ILE A 55 15.90 -11.50 2.51
C ILE A 55 17.23 -10.94 1.95
N GLU A 56 18.32 -11.72 2.05
CA GLU A 56 19.64 -11.36 1.53
C GLU A 56 19.66 -11.27 0.00
N TRP A 57 18.75 -11.99 -0.68
CA TRP A 57 18.59 -11.85 -2.12
C TRP A 57 17.99 -10.50 -2.47
N PHE A 58 16.97 -10.04 -1.74
CA PHE A 58 16.37 -8.70 -1.92
C PHE A 58 17.40 -7.61 -1.64
N GLU A 59 18.16 -7.76 -0.55
CA GLU A 59 19.22 -6.84 -0.19
C GLU A 59 20.25 -6.69 -1.32
N ARG A 60 20.77 -7.81 -1.83
CA ARG A 60 21.80 -7.79 -2.88
C ARG A 60 21.26 -7.37 -4.24
N SER A 61 20.04 -7.74 -4.57
CA SER A 61 19.51 -7.63 -5.94
C SER A 61 18.73 -6.34 -6.17
N LEU A 62 18.09 -5.79 -5.13
CA LEU A 62 17.17 -4.66 -5.26
C LEU A 62 17.61 -3.42 -4.49
N THR A 63 18.68 -3.46 -3.70
CA THR A 63 19.24 -2.25 -3.09
C THR A 63 20.47 -1.74 -3.84
N SER A 64 20.67 -0.43 -3.82
CA SER A 64 21.83 0.23 -4.43
C SER A 64 22.24 1.46 -3.63
N TYR A 65 23.35 2.07 -4.01
CA TYR A 65 23.85 3.30 -3.40
C TYR A 65 23.43 4.53 -4.20
N VAL A 66 23.02 5.58 -3.52
CA VAL A 66 22.78 6.88 -4.15
C VAL A 66 24.08 7.39 -4.77
N PRO A 67 24.10 7.74 -6.08
CA PRO A 67 25.29 8.26 -6.75
C PRO A 67 25.84 9.55 -6.12
N LEU A 68 27.16 9.75 -6.21
CA LEU A 68 27.88 10.89 -5.62
C LEU A 68 27.35 12.28 -6.01
N ARG A 69 26.71 12.40 -7.17
CA ARG A 69 26.18 13.67 -7.69
C ARG A 69 24.86 14.12 -7.06
N PHE A 70 24.22 13.26 -6.26
CA PHE A 70 22.91 13.53 -5.66
C PHE A 70 23.00 13.70 -4.14
N ALA A 71 22.05 14.43 -3.57
CA ALA A 71 21.91 14.53 -2.12
C ALA A 71 21.64 13.14 -1.51
N GLY A 72 22.27 12.84 -0.37
CA GLY A 72 22.24 11.51 0.22
C GLY A 72 23.19 10.50 -0.45
N ALA A 73 24.18 10.97 -1.22
CA ALA A 73 25.26 10.16 -1.78
C ALA A 73 25.76 9.07 -0.82
N MET A 74 25.98 7.86 -1.35
CA MET A 74 26.39 6.67 -0.59
C MET A 74 25.37 6.16 0.44
N ARG A 75 24.18 6.73 0.53
CA ARG A 75 23.08 6.10 1.26
C ARG A 75 22.61 4.86 0.51
N ARG A 76 22.30 3.78 1.23
CA ARG A 76 21.66 2.60 0.67
C ARG A 76 20.16 2.83 0.51
N VAL A 77 19.66 2.54 -0.69
CA VAL A 77 18.27 2.76 -1.06
C VAL A 77 17.75 1.60 -1.89
N TYR A 78 16.43 1.40 -1.87
CA TYR A 78 15.71 0.72 -2.93
C TYR A 78 15.33 1.76 -4.00
N PRO A 79 16.02 1.77 -5.17
CA PRO A 79 15.87 2.86 -6.13
C PRO A 79 14.48 2.90 -6.77
N GLY A 80 13.94 4.10 -6.98
CA GLY A 80 12.63 4.31 -7.59
C GLY A 80 12.52 3.74 -9.01
N PHE A 81 13.59 3.80 -9.80
CA PHE A 81 13.59 3.20 -11.14
C PHE A 81 13.48 1.66 -11.09
N MET A 82 14.02 1.01 -10.06
CA MET A 82 13.89 -0.44 -9.89
C MET A 82 12.46 -0.82 -9.49
N GLN A 83 11.82 0.00 -8.64
CA GLN A 83 10.39 -0.11 -8.34
C GLN A 83 9.57 -0.03 -9.64
N LEU A 84 9.82 1.00 -10.45
CA LEU A 84 9.10 1.20 -11.70
C LEU A 84 9.27 0.03 -12.67
N ILE A 85 10.51 -0.45 -12.87
CA ILE A 85 10.78 -1.59 -13.75
C ILE A 85 10.02 -2.84 -13.27
N ALA A 86 10.00 -3.10 -11.95
CA ALA A 86 9.28 -4.24 -11.39
C ALA A 86 7.77 -4.14 -11.70
N PHE A 87 7.13 -3.00 -11.42
CA PHE A 87 5.70 -2.81 -11.67
C PHE A 87 5.35 -2.86 -13.16
N MET A 88 6.14 -2.20 -14.02
CA MET A 88 5.96 -2.25 -15.47
C MET A 88 6.10 -3.66 -16.03
N SER A 89 6.97 -4.49 -15.44
CA SER A 89 7.20 -5.87 -15.87
C SER A 89 6.06 -6.81 -15.49
N MET A 90 5.39 -6.56 -14.36
CA MET A 90 4.27 -7.38 -13.90
C MET A 90 3.07 -7.37 -14.86
N ASN A 91 2.83 -6.26 -15.55
CA ASN A 91 1.73 -6.07 -16.50
C ASN A 91 2.18 -5.50 -17.85
N SER A 92 3.31 -6.00 -18.35
CA SER A 92 4.00 -5.43 -19.52
C SER A 92 3.10 -5.29 -20.76
N GLU A 93 2.27 -6.29 -21.07
CA GLU A 93 1.34 -6.25 -22.20
C GLU A 93 0.33 -5.11 -22.10
N ARG A 94 -0.24 -4.90 -20.91
CA ARG A 94 -1.20 -3.83 -20.65
C ARG A 94 -0.55 -2.46 -20.81
N HIS A 95 0.68 -2.30 -20.33
CA HIS A 95 1.40 -1.04 -20.47
C HIS A 95 1.77 -0.75 -21.93
N GLN A 96 2.26 -1.76 -22.66
CA GLN A 96 2.52 -1.64 -24.09
C GLN A 96 1.27 -1.27 -24.88
N GLN A 97 0.13 -1.89 -24.56
CA GLN A 97 -1.14 -1.55 -25.21
C GLN A 97 -1.53 -0.10 -24.93
N ALA A 98 -1.42 0.37 -23.69
CA ALA A 98 -1.75 1.75 -23.35
C ALA A 98 -0.87 2.78 -24.09
N PHE A 99 0.41 2.48 -24.35
CA PHE A 99 1.26 3.34 -25.18
C PHE A 99 0.89 3.32 -26.66
N ARG A 100 0.48 2.15 -27.19
CA ARG A 100 -0.08 2.06 -28.55
C ARG A 100 -1.36 2.89 -28.66
N ASP A 101 -2.27 2.73 -27.70
CA ASP A 101 -3.52 3.49 -27.65
C ASP A 101 -3.26 5.00 -27.54
N LEU A 102 -2.27 5.42 -26.73
CA LEU A 102 -1.84 6.81 -26.63
C LEU A 102 -1.41 7.36 -28.00
N TYR A 103 -0.58 6.62 -28.72
CA TYR A 103 -0.13 6.99 -30.06
C TYR A 103 -1.30 7.10 -31.05
N ASP A 104 -2.16 6.09 -31.09
CA ASP A 104 -3.30 6.04 -32.01
C ASP A 104 -4.32 7.16 -31.74
N LEU A 105 -4.58 7.47 -30.46
CA LEU A 105 -5.45 8.58 -30.06
C LEU A 105 -4.86 9.93 -30.45
N ARG A 106 -3.54 10.13 -30.28
CA ARG A 106 -2.86 11.35 -30.74
C ARG A 106 -2.91 11.48 -32.27
N ALA A 107 -2.59 10.41 -32.99
CA ALA A 107 -2.58 10.39 -34.46
C ALA A 107 -3.98 10.64 -35.06
N SER A 108 -5.04 10.16 -34.39
CA SER A 108 -6.44 10.38 -34.80
C SER A 108 -7.04 11.72 -34.33
N GLY A 109 -6.26 12.59 -33.68
CA GLY A 109 -6.72 13.90 -33.21
C GLY A 109 -7.59 13.87 -31.95
N GLN A 110 -7.70 12.71 -31.27
CA GLN A 110 -8.44 12.55 -30.02
C GLN A 110 -7.59 12.97 -28.81
N HIS A 111 -7.18 14.24 -28.79
CA HIS A 111 -6.22 14.78 -27.82
C HIS A 111 -6.66 14.61 -26.36
N ASP A 112 -7.92 14.88 -26.02
CA ASP A 112 -8.41 14.75 -24.63
C ASP A 112 -8.27 13.33 -24.07
N ARG A 113 -8.51 12.31 -24.91
CA ARG A 113 -8.38 10.90 -24.51
C ARG A 113 -6.91 10.48 -24.40
N ALA A 114 -6.07 11.00 -25.28
CA ALA A 114 -4.62 10.80 -25.20
C ALA A 114 -4.04 11.46 -23.95
N ASP A 115 -4.46 12.69 -23.63
CA ASP A 115 -4.02 13.44 -22.45
C ASP A 115 -4.33 12.68 -21.17
N ALA A 116 -5.50 12.03 -21.08
CA ALA A 116 -5.85 11.20 -19.93
C ALA A 116 -4.88 10.02 -19.72
N ILE A 117 -4.40 9.38 -20.79
CA ILE A 117 -3.38 8.31 -20.69
C ILE A 117 -2.03 8.90 -20.30
N GLN A 118 -1.65 10.04 -20.89
CA GLN A 118 -0.40 10.72 -20.59
C GLN A 118 -0.31 11.12 -19.11
N VAL A 119 -1.34 11.79 -18.58
CA VAL A 119 -1.40 12.22 -17.17
C VAL A 119 -1.28 11.02 -16.23
N PHE A 120 -1.97 9.91 -16.54
CA PHE A 120 -1.83 8.68 -15.76
C PHE A 120 -0.37 8.19 -15.71
N TYR A 121 0.34 8.14 -16.84
CA TYR A 121 1.72 7.67 -16.86
C TYR A 121 2.72 8.67 -16.28
N GLU A 122 2.47 9.97 -16.36
CA GLU A 122 3.27 10.98 -15.66
C GLU A 122 3.25 10.74 -14.14
N GLU A 123 2.08 10.46 -13.58
CA GLU A 123 1.94 10.11 -12.16
C GLU A 123 2.49 8.71 -11.84
N TYR A 124 2.26 7.73 -12.71
CA TYR A 124 2.76 6.36 -12.55
C TYR A 124 4.29 6.31 -12.54
N PHE A 125 4.95 7.18 -13.31
CA PHE A 125 6.41 7.29 -13.37
C PHE A 125 7.02 8.13 -12.24
N ALA A 126 6.19 8.80 -11.42
CA ALA A 126 6.63 9.58 -10.28
C ALA A 126 7.08 8.69 -9.10
N THR A 127 8.23 8.04 -9.24
CA THR A 127 8.82 7.18 -8.21
C THR A 127 9.78 7.94 -7.31
N MET A 128 10.03 7.39 -6.13
CA MET A 128 11.03 7.89 -5.18
C MET A 128 11.87 6.76 -4.62
N ASP A 129 13.12 7.06 -4.29
CA ASP A 129 13.99 6.12 -3.59
C ASP A 129 13.48 5.89 -2.17
N LEU A 130 13.38 4.63 -1.77
CA LEU A 130 13.09 4.24 -0.39
C LEU A 130 14.41 3.88 0.31
N THR A 131 14.50 4.10 1.61
CA THR A 131 15.70 3.67 2.35
C THR A 131 15.78 2.15 2.34
N ALA A 132 16.99 1.60 2.20
CA ALA A 132 17.15 0.14 2.10
C ALA A 132 16.63 -0.57 3.37
N GLU A 133 16.83 0.03 4.54
CA GLU A 133 16.39 -0.50 5.83
C GLU A 133 14.87 -0.63 5.86
N PHE A 134 14.16 0.45 5.55
CA PHE A 134 12.69 0.46 5.53
C PHE A 134 12.13 -0.55 4.52
N TYR A 135 12.72 -0.63 3.33
CA TYR A 135 12.32 -1.59 2.32
C TYR A 135 12.50 -3.05 2.79
N LEU A 136 13.68 -3.40 3.28
CA LEU A 136 14.00 -4.76 3.69
C LEU A 136 13.19 -5.18 4.93
N GLU A 137 13.05 -4.27 5.89
CA GLU A 137 12.20 -4.47 7.07
C GLU A 137 10.76 -4.76 6.66
N THR A 138 10.24 -4.04 5.66
CA THR A 138 8.90 -4.31 5.13
C THR A 138 8.80 -5.71 4.53
N VAL A 139 9.73 -6.08 3.64
CA VAL A 139 9.70 -7.39 2.97
C VAL A 139 9.74 -8.50 4.02
N SER A 140 10.65 -8.41 4.99
CA SER A 140 10.78 -9.38 6.07
C SER A 140 9.52 -9.43 6.91
N MET A 141 9.15 -8.33 7.56
CA MET A 141 8.11 -8.32 8.59
C MET A 141 6.69 -8.49 8.04
N VAL A 142 6.39 -7.95 6.85
CA VAL A 142 5.02 -7.92 6.30
C VAL A 142 4.79 -9.05 5.31
N PHE A 143 5.78 -9.38 4.47
CA PHE A 143 5.59 -10.32 3.35
C PHE A 143 6.23 -11.69 3.54
N GLN A 144 7.15 -11.86 4.50
CA GLN A 144 7.79 -13.15 4.79
C GLN A 144 7.39 -13.69 6.17
N GLU A 145 7.49 -12.86 7.20
CA GLU A 145 7.24 -13.23 8.59
C GLU A 145 5.83 -12.88 9.06
N PHE A 146 5.11 -12.01 8.35
CA PHE A 146 3.72 -11.64 8.65
C PHE A 146 3.49 -11.22 10.12
N LEU A 147 4.44 -10.50 10.72
CA LEU A 147 4.54 -10.34 12.18
C LEU A 147 3.28 -9.74 12.81
N LEU A 148 2.68 -8.70 12.22
CA LEU A 148 1.46 -8.10 12.77
C LEU A 148 0.26 -9.05 12.66
N ALA A 149 0.08 -9.68 11.50
CA ALA A 149 -1.01 -10.64 11.27
C ALA A 149 -0.93 -11.84 12.21
N GLN A 150 0.28 -12.22 12.63
CA GLN A 150 0.50 -13.30 13.60
C GLN A 150 0.46 -12.85 15.06
N GLY A 151 0.32 -11.55 15.34
CA GLY A 151 0.42 -11.01 16.70
C GLY A 151 1.81 -11.20 17.31
N LEU A 152 2.85 -11.14 16.48
CA LEU A 152 4.27 -11.30 16.84
C LEU A 152 5.08 -10.01 16.67
N LEU A 153 4.49 -8.94 16.15
CA LEU A 153 5.17 -7.68 15.94
C LEU A 153 5.56 -7.03 17.27
N ASP A 154 6.86 -6.81 17.46
CA ASP A 154 7.40 -6.04 18.59
C ASP A 154 7.93 -4.68 18.08
N VAL A 155 7.55 -3.60 18.77
CA VAL A 155 8.03 -2.24 18.49
C VAL A 155 8.65 -1.67 19.76
N GLY A 156 9.93 -1.29 19.71
CA GLY A 156 10.64 -0.78 20.89
C GLY A 156 10.66 -1.78 22.07
N GLY A 157 10.67 -3.09 21.78
CA GLY A 157 10.63 -4.16 22.79
C GLY A 157 9.24 -4.43 23.39
N ARG A 158 8.19 -3.82 22.85
CA ARG A 158 6.80 -4.04 23.27
C ARG A 158 6.03 -4.80 22.20
N ARG A 159 5.32 -5.86 22.61
CA ARG A 159 4.38 -6.58 21.75
C ARG A 159 3.20 -5.69 21.41
N VAL A 160 2.98 -5.47 20.12
CA VAL A 160 1.82 -4.75 19.60
C VAL A 160 0.57 -5.60 19.78
N ASN A 161 -0.46 -5.05 20.44
CA ASN A 161 -1.76 -5.70 20.60
C ASN A 161 -2.91 -4.90 19.94
N PRO A 162 -3.31 -5.24 18.69
CA PRO A 162 -4.43 -4.59 18.02
C PRO A 162 -5.78 -4.69 18.76
N HIS A 163 -5.95 -5.66 19.67
CA HIS A 163 -7.15 -5.75 20.51
C HIS A 163 -7.30 -4.59 21.51
N ALA A 164 -6.24 -3.81 21.78
CA ALA A 164 -6.33 -2.63 22.62
C ALA A 164 -7.13 -1.48 21.95
N ILE A 165 -7.34 -1.55 20.63
CA ILE A 165 -8.06 -0.52 19.90
C ILE A 165 -9.57 -0.64 20.18
N HIS A 166 -10.09 0.24 21.04
CA HIS A 166 -11.51 0.27 21.42
C HIS A 166 -12.30 1.50 20.93
N ARG A 167 -11.61 2.60 20.62
CA ARG A 167 -12.23 3.91 20.34
C ARG A 167 -11.86 4.53 18.99
N THR A 168 -10.98 3.90 18.23
CA THR A 168 -10.60 4.36 16.88
C THR A 168 -11.46 3.64 15.84
N ALA A 169 -12.28 4.35 15.09
CA ALA A 169 -13.05 3.76 14.00
C ALA A 169 -12.12 3.23 12.91
N LEU A 170 -12.39 2.03 12.40
CA LEU A 170 -11.57 1.36 11.40
C LEU A 170 -12.29 1.29 10.05
N LEU A 171 -11.67 1.86 9.03
CA LEU A 171 -12.06 1.68 7.63
C LEU A 171 -10.99 0.89 6.88
N THR A 172 -11.38 -0.21 6.24
CA THR A 172 -10.54 -0.94 5.28
C THR A 172 -11.11 -0.81 3.87
N VAL A 173 -10.27 -0.42 2.89
CA VAL A 173 -10.65 -0.29 1.48
C VAL A 173 -9.79 -1.20 0.60
N GLU A 174 -10.42 -1.96 -0.29
CA GLU A 174 -9.73 -2.86 -1.23
C GLU A 174 -10.26 -2.67 -2.66
N GLY A 175 -9.46 -3.01 -3.67
CA GLY A 175 -9.89 -3.01 -5.08
C GLY A 175 -10.27 -4.41 -5.55
N GLU A 176 -11.39 -4.55 -6.26
CA GLU A 176 -11.85 -5.86 -6.75
C GLU A 176 -10.84 -6.53 -7.70
N ARG A 177 -10.12 -5.73 -8.49
CA ARG A 177 -9.14 -6.19 -9.49
C ARG A 177 -7.72 -5.83 -9.11
N ASP A 178 -7.46 -5.65 -7.81
CA ASP A 178 -6.14 -5.35 -7.29
C ASP A 178 -5.25 -6.61 -7.39
N ASP A 179 -4.21 -6.48 -8.21
CA ASP A 179 -3.23 -7.51 -8.53
C ASP A 179 -1.94 -7.39 -7.70
N ILE A 180 -1.87 -6.39 -6.81
CA ILE A 180 -0.76 -6.13 -5.89
C ILE A 180 -1.16 -6.57 -4.48
N CYS A 181 -2.28 -6.03 -3.97
CA CYS A 181 -2.87 -6.33 -2.67
C CYS A 181 -4.27 -6.91 -2.88
N ALA A 182 -4.36 -8.24 -2.91
CA ALA A 182 -5.63 -8.91 -3.20
C ALA A 182 -6.68 -8.66 -2.11
N ILE A 183 -7.95 -8.87 -2.49
CA ILE A 183 -9.08 -8.85 -1.56
C ILE A 183 -8.80 -9.76 -0.35
N GLY A 184 -9.06 -9.25 0.84
CA GLY A 184 -8.86 -9.92 2.11
C GLY A 184 -7.59 -9.50 2.85
N GLN A 185 -6.53 -9.09 2.15
CA GLN A 185 -5.26 -8.78 2.78
C GLN A 185 -5.32 -7.53 3.67
N THR A 186 -6.03 -6.48 3.25
CA THR A 186 -6.29 -5.27 4.06
C THR A 186 -7.45 -5.52 5.03
N MET A 187 -8.47 -6.26 4.60
CA MET A 187 -9.63 -6.64 5.42
C MET A 187 -9.22 -7.36 6.70
N ALA A 188 -8.11 -8.10 6.70
CA ALA A 188 -7.58 -8.79 7.89
C ALA A 188 -7.43 -7.88 9.13
N ALA A 189 -7.22 -6.57 8.96
CA ALA A 189 -7.22 -5.64 10.10
C ALA A 189 -8.55 -5.60 10.87
N GLN A 190 -9.68 -5.88 10.21
CA GLN A 190 -11.00 -5.92 10.84
C GLN A 190 -11.10 -7.04 11.87
N GLU A 191 -10.43 -8.17 11.61
CA GLU A 191 -10.35 -9.30 12.53
C GLU A 191 -9.35 -9.02 13.65
N LEU A 192 -8.15 -8.50 13.31
CA LEU A 192 -7.13 -8.13 14.30
C LEU A 192 -7.64 -7.08 15.30
N CYS A 193 -8.42 -6.10 14.85
CA CYS A 193 -9.05 -5.09 15.71
C CYS A 193 -10.36 -5.63 16.32
N GLY A 194 -10.32 -6.87 16.85
CA GLY A 194 -11.46 -7.65 17.29
C GLY A 194 -12.27 -7.04 18.44
N SER A 195 -11.73 -6.03 19.13
CA SER A 195 -12.39 -5.37 20.25
C SER A 195 -13.25 -4.15 19.85
N LEU A 196 -13.20 -3.72 18.60
CA LEU A 196 -14.00 -2.59 18.12
C LEU A 196 -15.48 -2.96 18.05
N ARG A 197 -16.38 -2.02 18.36
CA ARG A 197 -17.82 -2.26 18.21
C ARG A 197 -18.17 -2.40 16.72
N PRO A 198 -19.17 -3.22 16.33
CA PRO A 198 -19.50 -3.43 14.92
C PRO A 198 -19.75 -2.14 14.12
N TYR A 199 -20.37 -1.12 14.73
CA TYR A 199 -20.63 0.17 14.07
C TYR A 199 -19.37 1.04 13.87
N MET A 200 -18.25 0.69 14.50
CA MET A 200 -16.96 1.36 14.33
C MET A 200 -16.10 0.70 13.26
N ARG A 201 -16.59 -0.38 12.64
CA ARG A 201 -15.89 -1.15 11.61
C ARG A 201 -16.59 -0.97 10.28
N MET A 202 -15.85 -0.54 9.28
CA MET A 202 -16.33 -0.41 7.91
C MET A 202 -15.33 -1.06 6.96
N HIS A 203 -15.83 -1.88 6.04
CA HIS A 203 -15.05 -2.47 4.97
C HIS A 203 -15.71 -2.14 3.63
N HIS A 204 -14.92 -1.67 2.68
CA HIS A 204 -15.37 -1.32 1.33
C HIS A 204 -14.51 -2.03 0.29
N VAL A 205 -15.15 -2.81 -0.59
CA VAL A 205 -14.51 -3.33 -1.80
C VAL A 205 -14.96 -2.48 -2.97
N GLN A 206 -14.02 -1.75 -3.56
CA GLN A 206 -14.29 -0.94 -4.74
C GLN A 206 -14.34 -1.83 -5.98
N THR A 207 -15.54 -2.03 -6.52
CA THR A 207 -15.74 -2.79 -7.76
C THR A 207 -14.96 -2.14 -8.91
N GLY A 208 -14.42 -2.99 -9.79
CA GLY A 208 -13.78 -2.71 -11.08
C GLY A 208 -12.57 -1.76 -11.09
N VAL A 209 -11.92 -1.56 -9.94
CA VAL A 209 -10.61 -0.90 -9.87
C VAL A 209 -9.52 -1.92 -9.59
N GLY A 210 -8.33 -1.69 -10.15
CA GLY A 210 -7.10 -2.30 -9.65
C GLY A 210 -6.47 -1.45 -8.55
N HIS A 211 -5.24 -1.77 -8.16
CA HIS A 211 -4.52 -1.13 -7.05
C HIS A 211 -4.57 0.40 -7.09
N TYR A 212 -4.11 1.00 -8.19
CA TYR A 212 -4.08 2.46 -8.35
C TYR A 212 -5.46 3.11 -8.33
N GLY A 213 -6.49 2.41 -8.79
CA GLY A 213 -7.85 2.97 -8.84
C GLY A 213 -8.50 3.10 -7.47
N VAL A 214 -7.89 2.53 -6.42
CA VAL A 214 -8.27 2.76 -5.02
C VAL A 214 -7.78 4.13 -4.52
N PHE A 215 -6.78 4.74 -5.17
CA PHE A 215 -6.15 6.00 -4.75
C PHE A 215 -6.30 7.14 -5.73
N ASN A 216 -6.67 6.85 -6.99
CA ASN A 216 -6.67 7.84 -8.06
C ASN A 216 -7.75 7.58 -9.12
N GLY A 217 -8.11 8.63 -9.84
CA GLY A 217 -9.01 8.63 -10.98
C GLY A 217 -10.47 8.82 -10.59
N LYS A 218 -11.35 8.77 -11.60
CA LYS A 218 -12.77 9.09 -11.43
C LYS A 218 -13.47 8.28 -10.34
N ARG A 219 -13.10 7.01 -10.13
CA ARG A 219 -13.70 6.15 -9.09
C ARG A 219 -13.21 6.53 -7.69
N TRP A 220 -11.95 6.94 -7.55
CA TRP A 220 -11.47 7.55 -6.32
C TRP A 220 -12.27 8.81 -5.98
N ASP A 221 -12.31 9.79 -6.90
CA ASP A 221 -12.95 11.08 -6.66
C ASP A 221 -14.45 10.97 -6.33
N SER A 222 -15.16 10.09 -7.04
CA SER A 222 -16.62 9.99 -6.94
C SER A 222 -17.12 8.98 -5.91
N GLN A 223 -16.30 8.01 -5.48
CA GLN A 223 -16.76 6.90 -4.64
C GLN A 223 -15.89 6.70 -3.40
N VAL A 224 -14.59 6.46 -3.59
CA VAL A 224 -13.69 6.09 -2.48
C VAL A 224 -13.35 7.28 -1.59
N TYR A 225 -12.97 8.43 -2.18
CA TYR A 225 -12.62 9.63 -1.41
C TYR A 225 -13.78 10.14 -0.55
N PRO A 226 -15.04 10.27 -1.05
CA PRO A 226 -16.18 10.62 -0.21
C PRO A 226 -16.35 9.67 0.98
N LEU A 227 -16.14 8.38 0.79
CA LEU A 227 -16.24 7.38 1.85
C LEU A 227 -15.14 7.58 2.92
N VAL A 228 -13.88 7.77 2.50
CA VAL A 228 -12.76 8.08 3.41
C VAL A 228 -13.01 9.38 4.16
N ARG A 229 -13.40 10.44 3.45
CA ARG A 229 -13.71 11.75 4.02
C ARG A 229 -14.82 11.65 5.06
N ASN A 230 -15.89 10.90 4.78
CA ASN A 230 -16.99 10.70 5.71
C ASN A 230 -16.53 9.91 6.94
N ALA A 231 -15.72 8.88 6.77
CA ALA A 231 -15.15 8.11 7.88
C ALA A 231 -14.31 9.00 8.81
N VAL A 232 -13.55 9.96 8.27
CA VAL A 232 -12.80 10.92 9.09
C VAL A 232 -13.75 11.90 9.79
N HIS A 233 -14.68 12.54 9.05
CA HIS A 233 -15.54 13.58 9.63
C HIS A 233 -16.55 13.06 10.65
N MET A 234 -17.06 11.84 10.51
CA MET A 234 -18.02 11.26 11.46
C MET A 234 -17.38 10.87 12.79
N ASN A 235 -16.05 10.76 12.84
CA ASN A 235 -15.32 10.35 14.04
C ASN A 235 -14.42 11.45 14.62
N ALA A 236 -14.25 12.58 13.92
CA ALA A 236 -13.43 13.73 14.34
C ALA A 236 -13.95 14.44 15.60
#